data_AF-A0A524JCD4-F1
#
_entry.id   AF-A0A524JCD4-F1
#
_cell.length_a   1.000
_cell.length_b   1.000
_cell.length_c   1.000
_cell.angle_alpha   90.00
_cell.angle_beta   90.00
_cell.angle_gamma   90.00
#
_symmetry.space_group_name_H-M   'P 1'
#
loop_
_entity.id
_entity.type
_entity.pdbx_description
1 polymer ?
#
loop_
_entity_poly.entity_id
_entity_poly.type
_entity_poly.pdbx_seq_one_letter_code
_entity_poly.pdbx_strand_id
1 'polypeptide(L)'
;MPHRPRVLVASFVAAVLLVAGCGPEAEQTPGDCFAGAPAFLDAVQAAPGVVLLEGGTPISDCLTKDQPAGDLNEVGQALIVAATKLNGEARKRPAGSAAIELGYLLGAADAGAAGTGGVHTDLIRRLNSAARFSRGGDVLGAEFERAFGAGYAAARESG
;
A
#
# COMPACT_ATOMS: atom_id res chain seq x y z
N MET A 1 26.53 57.53 -55.86
CA MET A 1 25.24 57.92 -55.23
C MET A 1 24.11 57.44 -56.13
N PRO A 2 22.98 56.88 -55.63
CA PRO A 2 22.46 56.88 -54.26
C PRO A 2 22.36 55.49 -53.61
N HIS A 3 22.32 55.51 -52.27
CA HIS A 3 22.16 54.37 -51.37
C HIS A 3 20.72 53.81 -51.39
N ARG A 4 20.58 52.49 -51.33
CA ARG A 4 19.33 51.83 -50.93
C ARG A 4 19.43 51.38 -49.47
N PRO A 5 18.57 51.87 -48.56
CA PRO A 5 18.43 51.34 -47.22
C PRO A 5 17.44 50.18 -47.24
N ARG A 6 17.66 49.16 -46.42
CA ARG A 6 16.59 48.36 -45.82
C ARG A 6 17.15 47.56 -44.66
N VAL A 7 17.04 48.19 -43.49
CA VAL A 7 17.06 47.55 -42.19
C VAL A 7 15.94 46.50 -42.18
N LEU A 8 16.30 45.24 -41.97
CA LEU A 8 15.36 44.20 -41.55
C LEU A 8 15.93 43.60 -40.26
N VAL A 9 15.58 44.26 -39.16
CA VAL A 9 15.63 43.69 -37.81
C VAL A 9 14.58 42.59 -37.79
N ALA A 10 15.01 41.34 -37.86
CA ALA A 10 14.15 40.19 -37.62
C ALA A 10 14.42 39.68 -36.20
N SER A 11 13.66 40.21 -35.24
CA SER A 11 13.58 39.71 -33.87
C SER A 11 13.14 38.25 -33.88
N PHE A 12 14.05 37.34 -33.52
CA PHE A 12 13.71 35.95 -33.24
C PHE A 12 13.12 35.88 -31.83
N VAL A 13 11.78 35.90 -31.74
CA VAL A 13 11.04 35.71 -30.48
C VAL A 13 11.18 34.23 -30.09
N ALA A 14 12.00 33.98 -29.07
CA ALA A 14 12.11 32.68 -28.43
C ALA A 14 10.84 32.38 -27.63
N ALA A 15 9.94 31.59 -28.21
CA ALA A 15 8.79 31.04 -27.50
C ALA A 15 9.28 29.92 -26.57
N VAL A 16 9.57 30.27 -25.31
CA VAL A 16 9.80 29.30 -24.23
C VAL A 16 8.44 28.70 -23.87
N LEU A 17 8.12 27.55 -24.46
CA LEU A 17 7.03 26.69 -24.01
C LEU A 17 7.42 26.08 -22.67
N LEU A 18 7.14 26.80 -21.58
CA LEU A 18 7.08 26.22 -20.23
C LEU A 18 5.86 25.31 -20.19
N VAL A 19 6.05 24.04 -20.57
CA VAL A 19 5.11 22.98 -20.25
C VAL A 19 5.20 22.76 -18.74
N ALA A 20 4.44 23.55 -17.98
CA ALA A 20 4.12 23.22 -16.60
C ALA A 20 3.32 21.92 -16.63
N GLY A 21 4.00 20.80 -16.38
CA GLY A 21 3.37 19.51 -16.20
C GLY A 21 2.49 19.54 -14.96
N CYS A 22 1.21 19.88 -15.13
CA CYS A 22 0.17 19.64 -14.14
C CYS A 22 -0.14 18.14 -14.14
N GLY A 23 0.69 17.37 -13.44
CA GLY A 23 0.23 16.13 -12.83
C GLY A 23 -0.50 16.47 -11.52
N PRO A 24 -1.52 15.72 -11.10
CA PRO A 24 -2.07 15.88 -9.77
C PRO A 24 -0.94 15.72 -8.73
N GLU A 25 -0.94 16.55 -7.70
CA GLU A 25 -0.04 16.39 -6.56
C GLU A 25 -0.30 15.01 -5.95
N ALA A 26 0.71 14.15 -5.96
CA ALA A 26 0.61 12.83 -5.35
C ALA A 26 0.31 13.00 -3.85
N GLU A 27 -0.70 12.27 -3.35
CA GLU A 27 -0.87 12.11 -1.91
C GLU A 27 0.39 11.47 -1.34
N GLN A 28 1.06 12.20 -0.44
CA GLN A 28 2.28 11.72 0.20
C GLN A 28 1.94 10.52 1.09
N THR A 29 2.69 9.43 0.90
CA THR A 29 2.67 8.30 1.83
C THR A 29 3.10 8.79 3.22
N PRO A 30 2.32 8.54 4.28
CA PRO A 30 2.72 8.90 5.64
C PRO A 30 4.07 8.29 6.02
N GLY A 31 4.89 9.04 6.77
CA GLY A 31 6.25 8.62 7.13
C GLY A 31 6.31 7.29 7.91
N ASP A 32 5.30 7.01 8.73
CA ASP A 32 5.23 5.80 9.55
C ASP A 32 5.14 4.51 8.71
N CYS A 33 4.63 4.61 7.48
CA CYS A 33 4.50 3.47 6.57
C CYS A 33 5.85 2.87 6.14
N PHE A 34 6.94 3.63 6.31
CA PHE A 34 8.32 3.22 6.02
C PHE A 34 9.03 2.60 7.23
N ALA A 35 8.36 2.40 8.37
CA ALA A 35 8.94 1.79 9.55
C ALA A 35 9.26 0.28 9.38
N GLY A 36 8.86 -0.32 8.25
CA GLY A 36 9.17 -1.69 7.87
C GLY A 36 8.30 -2.75 8.56
N ALA A 37 8.55 -4.01 8.23
CA ALA A 37 7.70 -5.12 8.66
C ALA A 37 7.52 -5.27 10.20
N PRO A 38 8.54 -5.02 11.06
CA PRO A 38 8.35 -5.08 12.51
C PRO A 38 7.25 -4.13 13.02
N ALA A 39 7.19 -2.90 12.49
CA ALA A 39 6.17 -1.93 12.91
C ALA A 39 4.75 -2.41 12.57
N PHE A 40 4.55 -2.98 11.37
CA PHE A 40 3.25 -3.58 11.02
C PHE A 40 2.90 -4.77 11.92
N LEU A 41 3.87 -5.62 12.25
CA LEU A 41 3.67 -6.77 13.14
C LEU A 41 3.33 -6.37 14.57
N ASP A 42 3.93 -5.29 15.06
CA ASP A 42 3.66 -4.77 16.39
C ASP A 42 2.28 -4.11 16.42
N ALA A 43 1.94 -3.31 15.42
CA ALA A 43 0.65 -2.64 15.31
C ALA A 43 -0.52 -3.62 15.26
N VAL A 44 -0.46 -4.68 14.44
CA VAL A 44 -1.59 -5.62 14.27
C VAL A 44 -1.91 -6.43 15.52
N GLN A 45 -1.04 -6.44 16.54
CA GLN A 45 -1.35 -7.09 17.83
C GLN A 45 -2.57 -6.47 18.53
N ALA A 46 -2.95 -5.23 18.17
CA ALA A 46 -4.18 -4.60 18.65
C ALA A 46 -5.46 -5.17 18.00
N ALA A 47 -5.34 -5.97 16.93
CA ALA A 47 -6.50 -6.58 16.27
C ALA A 47 -7.29 -7.50 17.23
N PRO A 48 -8.63 -7.53 17.13
CA PRO A 48 -9.46 -6.90 16.12
C PRO A 48 -9.88 -5.45 16.46
N GLY A 49 -9.24 -4.81 17.43
CA GLY A 49 -9.45 -3.39 17.72
C GLY A 49 -8.80 -2.47 16.67
N VAL A 50 -8.83 -1.16 16.94
CA VAL A 50 -8.20 -0.16 16.07
C VAL A 50 -6.69 -0.38 16.05
N VAL A 51 -6.15 -0.64 14.86
CA VAL A 51 -4.71 -0.80 14.62
C VAL A 51 -4.14 0.46 14.01
N LEU A 52 -3.18 1.06 14.70
CA LEU A 52 -2.43 2.23 14.24
C LEU A 52 -0.93 1.94 14.31
N LEU A 53 -0.17 2.46 13.36
CA LEU A 53 1.28 2.55 13.47
C LEU A 53 1.67 3.55 14.58
N GLU A 54 2.94 3.58 14.98
CA GLU A 54 3.40 4.41 16.12
C GLU A 54 3.04 5.91 16.00
N GLY A 55 3.03 6.47 14.79
CA GLY A 55 2.62 7.86 14.55
C GLY A 55 1.11 8.08 14.42
N GLY A 56 0.29 7.07 14.71
CA GLY A 56 -1.17 7.14 14.67
C GLY A 56 -1.78 6.89 13.29
N THR A 57 -0.96 6.49 12.32
CA THR A 57 -1.39 6.19 10.94
C THR A 57 -2.10 4.83 10.86
N PRO A 58 -3.36 4.75 10.40
CA PRO A 58 -4.01 3.49 10.05
C PRO A 58 -3.26 2.73 8.94
N ILE A 59 -3.35 1.41 8.91
CA ILE A 59 -2.63 0.62 7.89
C ILE A 59 -3.19 0.88 6.49
N SER A 60 -4.50 1.13 6.35
CA SER A 60 -5.13 1.51 5.08
C SER A 60 -4.49 2.72 4.43
N ASP A 61 -4.06 3.69 5.24
CA ASP A 61 -3.58 4.99 4.79
C ASP A 61 -2.16 4.90 4.21
N CYS A 62 -1.51 3.74 4.36
CA CYS A 62 -0.22 3.47 3.74
C CYS A 62 -0.29 3.12 2.24
N LEU A 63 -1.49 2.93 1.69
CA LEU A 63 -1.71 2.62 0.27
C LEU A 63 -2.54 3.73 -0.40
N THR A 64 -1.95 4.90 -0.60
CA THR A 64 -2.62 6.08 -1.20
C THR A 64 -2.83 5.94 -2.71
N LYS A 65 -3.81 6.65 -3.27
CA LYS A 65 -4.25 6.46 -4.66
C LYS A 65 -3.15 6.75 -5.70
N ASP A 66 -2.38 7.80 -5.48
CA ASP A 66 -1.33 8.27 -6.39
C ASP A 66 0.06 8.01 -5.81
N GLN A 67 0.20 6.92 -5.03
CA GLN A 67 1.44 6.55 -4.36
C GLN A 67 2.60 6.38 -5.36
N PRO A 68 3.77 7.01 -5.12
CA PRO A 68 4.96 6.79 -5.93
C PRO A 68 5.34 5.31 -5.98
N ALA A 69 5.78 4.82 -7.15
CA ALA A 69 6.14 3.41 -7.32
C ALA A 69 7.25 2.93 -6.36
N GLY A 70 8.16 3.83 -5.96
CA GLY A 70 9.19 3.56 -4.96
C GLY A 70 8.58 3.29 -3.59
N ASP A 71 7.70 4.18 -3.13
CA ASP A 71 6.99 4.05 -1.87
C ASP A 71 6.15 2.77 -1.83
N LEU A 72 5.37 2.52 -2.89
CA LEU A 72 4.55 1.31 -2.99
C LEU A 72 5.41 0.04 -2.91
N ASN A 73 6.58 0.02 -3.54
CA ASN A 73 7.48 -1.12 -3.47
C ASN A 73 7.99 -1.34 -2.04
N GLU A 74 8.36 -0.27 -1.35
CA GLU A 74 8.88 -0.35 0.02
C GLU A 74 7.80 -0.78 1.03
N VAL A 75 6.67 -0.07 1.06
CA VAL A 75 5.52 -0.40 1.92
C VAL A 75 4.99 -1.79 1.59
N GLY A 76 4.82 -2.10 0.31
CA GLY A 76 4.33 -3.40 -0.14
C GLY A 76 5.25 -4.55 0.27
N GLN A 77 6.57 -4.36 0.24
CA GLN A 77 7.53 -5.35 0.72
C GLN A 77 7.39 -5.59 2.23
N ALA A 78 7.23 -4.52 3.02
CA ALA A 78 7.02 -4.63 4.46
C ALA A 78 5.75 -5.42 4.80
N LEU A 79 4.64 -5.10 4.13
CA LEU A 79 3.35 -5.80 4.29
C LEU A 79 3.46 -7.29 3.92
N ILE A 80 4.14 -7.64 2.82
CA ILE A 80 4.33 -9.03 2.40
C ILE A 80 5.15 -9.82 3.44
N VAL A 81 6.21 -9.22 3.98
CA VAL A 81 7.03 -9.86 5.03
C VAL A 81 6.20 -10.07 6.30
N ALA A 82 5.41 -9.09 6.72
CA ALA A 82 4.50 -9.23 7.86
C ALA A 82 3.47 -10.35 7.64
N ALA A 83 2.77 -10.34 6.49
CA ALA A 83 1.78 -11.36 6.13
C ALA A 83 2.40 -12.77 6.09
N THR A 84 3.60 -12.91 5.55
CA THR A 84 4.32 -14.19 5.49
C THR A 84 4.62 -14.73 6.90
N LYS A 85 5.08 -13.87 7.81
CA LYS A 85 5.35 -14.24 9.20
C LYS A 85 4.07 -14.64 9.94
N LEU A 86 3.02 -13.83 9.83
CA LEU A 86 1.74 -14.09 10.48
C LEU A 86 1.11 -15.39 9.96
N ASN A 87 1.14 -15.67 8.65
CA ASN A 87 0.70 -16.96 8.10
C ASN A 87 1.51 -18.13 8.67
N GLY A 88 2.84 -17.98 8.77
CA GLY A 88 3.70 -18.97 9.40
C GLY A 88 3.26 -19.33 10.84
N GLU A 89 2.83 -18.35 11.62
CA GLU A 89 2.33 -18.56 12.98
C GLU A 89 0.88 -19.06 13.01
N ALA A 90 0.00 -18.50 12.19
CA ALA A 90 -1.40 -18.90 12.07
C ALA A 90 -1.53 -20.38 11.68
N ARG A 91 -0.61 -20.90 10.86
CA ARG A 91 -0.58 -22.32 10.51
C ARG A 91 -0.22 -23.25 11.66
N LYS A 92 0.54 -22.76 12.65
CA LYS A 92 0.85 -23.53 13.86
C LYS A 92 -0.33 -23.53 14.82
N ARG A 93 -1.11 -22.44 14.84
CA ARG A 93 -2.30 -22.25 15.69
C ARG A 93 -3.44 -21.61 14.88
N PRO A 94 -4.24 -22.41 14.15
CA PRO A 94 -5.26 -21.91 13.22
C PRO A 94 -6.28 -20.96 13.85
N ALA A 95 -6.67 -21.17 15.11
CA ALA A 95 -7.57 -20.30 15.86
C ALA A 95 -6.86 -19.21 16.70
N GLY A 96 -5.54 -19.03 16.53
CA GLY A 96 -4.74 -18.11 17.31
C GLY A 96 -4.84 -16.65 16.85
N SER A 97 -4.27 -15.74 17.66
CA SER A 97 -4.26 -14.30 17.36
C SER A 97 -3.62 -13.99 16.00
N ALA A 98 -2.56 -14.71 15.61
CA ALA A 98 -1.89 -14.55 14.32
C ALA A 98 -2.83 -14.69 13.10
N ALA A 99 -3.89 -15.50 13.19
CA ALA A 99 -4.87 -15.59 12.11
C ALA A 99 -5.75 -14.32 12.04
N ILE A 100 -6.15 -13.77 13.19
CA ILE A 100 -6.89 -12.51 13.30
C ILE A 100 -6.01 -11.35 12.82
N GLU A 101 -4.78 -11.25 13.31
CA GLU A 101 -3.78 -10.25 12.93
C GLU A 101 -3.50 -10.28 11.41
N LEU A 102 -3.36 -11.49 10.83
CA LEU A 102 -3.19 -11.66 9.38
C LEU A 102 -4.41 -11.21 8.60
N GLY A 103 -5.61 -11.57 9.09
CA GLY A 103 -6.88 -11.12 8.53
C GLY A 103 -6.96 -9.60 8.50
N TYR A 104 -6.64 -8.96 9.63
CA TYR A 104 -6.66 -7.51 9.78
C TYR A 104 -5.70 -6.85 8.80
N LEU A 105 -4.44 -7.31 8.73
CA LEU A 105 -3.44 -6.77 7.81
C LEU A 105 -3.92 -6.79 6.35
N LEU A 106 -4.54 -7.90 5.92
CA LEU A 106 -5.08 -8.02 4.56
C LEU A 106 -6.33 -7.17 4.34
N GLY A 107 -7.20 -7.05 5.35
CA GLY A 107 -8.40 -6.21 5.28
C GLY A 107 -8.06 -4.73 5.18
N ALA A 108 -7.08 -4.26 5.94
CA ALA A 108 -6.60 -2.88 5.91
C ALA A 108 -5.90 -2.57 4.58
N ALA A 109 -5.04 -3.48 4.09
CA ALA A 109 -4.42 -3.33 2.78
C ALA A 109 -5.46 -3.29 1.65
N ASP A 110 -6.48 -4.15 1.71
CA ASP A 110 -7.59 -4.14 0.74
C ASP A 110 -8.43 -2.86 0.84
N ALA A 111 -8.66 -2.34 2.04
CA ALA A 111 -9.33 -1.05 2.25
C ALA A 111 -8.53 0.11 1.64
N GLY A 112 -7.22 0.19 1.88
CA GLY A 112 -6.35 1.20 1.28
C GLY A 112 -6.24 1.07 -0.24
N ALA A 113 -6.25 -0.17 -0.76
CA ALA A 113 -6.28 -0.41 -2.19
C ALA A 113 -7.64 -0.08 -2.86
N ALA A 114 -8.71 0.10 -2.09
CA ALA A 114 -10.01 0.42 -2.64
C ALA A 114 -9.99 1.82 -3.28
N GLY A 115 -10.47 1.92 -4.52
CA GLY A 115 -10.57 3.22 -5.21
C GLY A 115 -9.29 3.71 -5.90
N THR A 116 -8.20 2.92 -5.88
CA THR A 116 -6.92 3.27 -6.53
C THR A 116 -6.85 2.91 -8.02
N GLY A 117 -7.98 2.55 -8.65
CA GLY A 117 -8.03 2.24 -10.08
C GLY A 117 -7.19 1.03 -10.50
N GLY A 118 -6.80 0.18 -9.55
CA GLY A 118 -6.02 -1.04 -9.80
C GLY A 118 -4.51 -0.90 -9.61
N VAL A 119 -4.01 0.26 -9.17
CA VAL A 119 -2.59 0.48 -8.87
C VAL A 119 -2.05 -0.58 -7.91
N HIS A 120 -2.83 -0.95 -6.89
CA HIS A 120 -2.44 -1.90 -5.86
C HIS A 120 -2.81 -3.36 -6.14
N THR A 121 -3.42 -3.69 -7.30
CA THR A 121 -3.94 -5.03 -7.56
C THR A 121 -2.87 -6.13 -7.48
N ASP A 122 -1.66 -5.87 -7.96
CA ASP A 122 -0.56 -6.84 -7.85
C ASP A 122 -0.15 -7.08 -6.40
N LEU A 123 -0.05 -6.02 -5.59
CA LEU A 123 0.27 -6.11 -4.17
C LEU A 123 -0.79 -6.94 -3.44
N ILE A 124 -2.07 -6.64 -3.64
CA ILE A 124 -3.18 -7.38 -3.02
C ILE A 124 -3.15 -8.87 -3.41
N ARG A 125 -2.86 -9.18 -4.68
CA ARG A 125 -2.71 -10.57 -5.14
C ARG A 125 -1.55 -11.29 -4.42
N ARG A 126 -0.41 -10.61 -4.25
CA ARG A 126 0.76 -11.14 -3.54
C ARG A 126 0.48 -11.34 -2.06
N LEU A 127 -0.22 -10.40 -1.41
CA LEU A 127 -0.64 -10.51 -0.01
C LEU A 127 -1.60 -11.69 0.19
N ASN A 128 -2.59 -11.87 -0.68
CA ASN A 128 -3.49 -13.03 -0.64
C ASN A 128 -2.73 -14.35 -0.76
N SER A 129 -1.73 -14.40 -1.65
CA SER A 129 -0.87 -15.56 -1.81
C SER A 129 -0.01 -15.83 -0.56
N ALA A 130 0.56 -14.78 0.05
CA ALA A 130 1.35 -14.89 1.26
C ALA A 130 0.50 -15.36 2.47
N ALA A 131 -0.71 -14.82 2.61
CA ALA A 131 -1.61 -15.14 3.71
C ALA A 131 -2.17 -16.55 3.64
N ARG A 132 -2.43 -17.06 2.42
CA ARG A 132 -3.08 -18.36 2.21
C ARG A 132 -2.11 -19.49 1.86
N PHE A 133 -0.81 -19.22 1.89
CA PHE A 133 0.21 -20.22 1.57
C PHE A 133 0.21 -21.38 2.59
N SER A 134 -0.06 -22.60 2.13
CA SER A 134 0.07 -23.84 2.89
C SER A 134 1.17 -24.73 2.29
N ARG A 135 1.87 -25.52 3.13
CA ARG A 135 2.81 -26.54 2.62
C ARG A 135 1.97 -27.73 2.16
N GLY A 136 2.12 -28.13 0.90
CA GLY A 136 1.39 -29.28 0.33
C GLY A 136 0.13 -28.90 -0.47
N GLY A 137 -0.29 -27.64 -0.48
CA GLY A 137 -1.47 -27.19 -1.21
C GLY A 137 -2.80 -27.47 -0.51
N ASP A 138 -2.76 -27.94 0.75
CA ASP A 138 -3.96 -28.17 1.55
C ASP A 138 -4.68 -26.85 1.85
N VAL A 139 -6.02 -26.90 1.87
CA VAL A 139 -6.85 -25.75 2.25
C VAL A 139 -6.69 -25.48 3.75
N LEU A 140 -6.54 -24.21 4.13
CA LEU A 140 -6.52 -23.83 5.54
C LEU A 140 -7.88 -24.15 6.19
N GLY A 141 -7.84 -24.72 7.40
CA GLY A 141 -9.04 -25.26 8.05
C GLY A 141 -10.07 -24.19 8.43
N ALA A 142 -11.30 -24.62 8.71
CA ALA A 142 -12.41 -23.72 9.06
C ALA A 142 -12.13 -22.80 10.26
N GLU A 143 -11.28 -23.23 11.20
CA GLU A 143 -10.88 -22.40 12.34
C GLU A 143 -10.04 -21.21 11.91
N PHE A 144 -9.10 -21.43 10.98
CA PHE A 144 -8.30 -20.36 10.37
C PHE A 144 -9.21 -19.38 9.64
N GLU A 145 -10.09 -19.87 8.76
CA GLU A 145 -10.95 -18.99 7.95
C GLU A 145 -11.87 -18.11 8.82
N ARG A 146 -12.36 -18.64 9.96
CA ARG A 146 -13.15 -17.83 10.90
C ARG A 146 -12.31 -16.76 11.57
N ALA A 147 -11.13 -17.09 12.09
CA ALA A 147 -10.26 -16.13 12.76
C ALA A 147 -9.72 -15.06 11.80
N PHE A 148 -9.24 -15.49 10.64
CA PHE A 148 -8.85 -14.62 9.53
C PHE A 148 -9.99 -13.71 9.09
N GLY A 149 -11.18 -14.28 8.86
CA GLY A 149 -12.36 -13.52 8.45
C GLY A 149 -12.77 -12.47 9.48
N ALA A 150 -12.69 -12.77 10.77
CA ALA A 150 -13.00 -11.82 11.84
C ALA A 150 -12.01 -10.62 11.83
N GLY A 151 -10.71 -10.88 11.70
CA GLY A 151 -9.71 -9.82 11.58
C GLY A 151 -9.90 -8.98 10.31
N TYR A 152 -10.15 -9.64 9.18
CA TYR A 152 -10.38 -8.97 7.90
C TYR A 152 -11.60 -8.04 7.95
N ALA A 153 -12.72 -8.52 8.52
CA ALA A 153 -13.92 -7.73 8.68
C ALA A 153 -13.70 -6.52 9.61
N ALA A 154 -12.99 -6.71 10.73
CA ALA A 154 -12.67 -5.62 11.65
C ALA A 154 -11.83 -4.52 10.97
N ALA A 155 -10.82 -4.90 10.19
CA ALA A 155 -10.02 -3.92 9.46
C ALA A 155 -10.83 -3.13 8.42
N ARG A 156 -11.83 -3.73 7.80
CA ARG A 156 -12.72 -3.03 6.85
C ARG A 156 -13.57 -1.94 7.52
N GLU A 157 -13.73 -1.99 8.85
CA GLU A 157 -14.49 -1.01 9.64
C GLU A 157 -13.61 0.08 10.24
N SER A 158 -12.34 -0.22 10.57
CA SER A 158 -11.50 0.66 11.39
C SER A 158 -10.01 0.71 11.04
N GLY A 159 -9.56 0.01 9.99
CA GLY A 159 -8.15 -0.22 9.70
C GLY A 159 -7.66 0.45 8.45
#